data_AF-A0A356NXN3-F1
#
_entry.id   AF-A0A356NXN3-F1
#
_cell.length_a   1.000
_cell.length_b   1.000
_cell.length_c   1.000
_cell.angle_alpha   90.00
_cell.angle_beta   90.00
_cell.angle_gamma   90.00
#
_symmetry.space_group_name_H-M   'P 1'
#
loop_
_entity.id
_entity.type
_entity.pdbx_description
1 polymer ?
#
loop_
_entity_poly.entity_id
_entity_poly.type
_entity_poly.pdbx_seq_one_letter_code
_entity_poly.pdbx_strand_id
1 'polypeptide(L)' 'MSNGVTNGQEKVLLTGVSGFIGLHCAKQLIETGFKVRGTVRSHEKQMQVEHVMTTHNIDAESLEFTLLDLTT' A
#
# COMPACT_ATOMS: atom_id res chain seq x y z
N MET A 1 4.32 32.27 7.34
CA MET A 1 3.35 32.05 6.24
C MET A 1 3.05 30.56 6.22
N SER A 2 1.90 30.17 6.75
CA SER A 2 1.43 28.79 6.80
C SER A 2 0.91 28.39 5.42
N ASN A 3 1.67 27.59 4.68
CA ASN A 3 1.14 26.98 3.45
C ASN A 3 0.19 25.85 3.86
N GLY A 4 -1.09 26.03 3.54
CA GLY A 4 -2.17 25.12 3.89
C GLY A 4 -2.11 23.81 3.12
N VAL A 5 -1.41 22.82 3.67
CA VAL A 5 -1.66 21.41 3.36
C VAL A 5 -2.55 20.87 4.47
N THR A 6 -3.71 20.37 4.08
CA THR A 6 -4.70 19.74 4.97
C THR A 6 -4.05 18.62 5.77
N ASN A 7 -4.37 18.57 7.06
CA ASN A 7 -3.93 17.59 8.08
C ASN A 7 -4.40 16.13 7.82
N GLY A 8 -4.62 15.74 6.57
CA GLY A 8 -4.94 14.37 6.16
C GLY A 8 -3.70 13.68 5.62
N GLN A 9 -3.37 12.49 6.13
CA GLN A 9 -2.28 11.66 5.64
C GLN A 9 -2.35 11.55 4.10
N GLU A 10 -1.27 11.93 3.41
CA GLU A 10 -1.19 11.86 1.96
C GLU A 10 -1.36 10.41 1.47
N LYS A 11 -2.02 10.25 0.32
CA LYS A 11 -2.37 8.93 -0.23
C LYS A 11 -1.52 8.60 -1.46
N VAL A 12 -0.86 7.44 -1.44
CA VAL A 12 0.03 6.97 -2.50
C VAL A 12 -0.57 5.77 -3.23
N LEU A 13 -0.58 5.81 -4.56
CA LEU A 13 -0.88 4.63 -5.40
C LEU A 13 0.42 3.84 -5.63
N LEU A 14 0.43 2.57 -5.23
CA LEU A 14 1.55 1.66 -5.43
C LEU A 14 1.16 0.50 -6.33
N THR A 15 1.65 0.51 -7.55
CA THR A 15 1.42 -0.59 -8.50
C THR A 15 2.35 -1.77 -8.24
N GLY A 16 1.84 -2.99 -8.36
CA GLY A 16 2.67 -4.19 -8.17
C GLY A 16 3.04 -4.43 -6.70
N VAL A 17 2.14 -4.06 -5.78
CA VAL A 17 2.37 -4.14 -4.32
C VAL A 17 2.70 -5.56 -3.84
N SER A 18 2.25 -6.60 -4.56
CA SER A 18 2.52 -8.01 -4.23
C SER A 18 3.93 -8.49 -4.60
N GLY A 19 4.74 -7.68 -5.28
CA GLY A 19 6.13 -8.00 -5.59
C GLY A 19 7.05 -7.77 -4.40
N PHE A 20 8.26 -8.34 -4.44
CA PHE A 20 9.27 -8.19 -3.36
C PHE A 20 9.56 -6.72 -3.04
N ILE A 21 9.85 -5.92 -4.08
CA ILE A 21 10.10 -4.47 -3.93
C ILE A 21 8.82 -3.73 -3.53
N GLY A 22 7.67 -4.11 -4.11
CA GLY A 22 6.38 -3.50 -3.79
C GLY A 22 6.03 -3.63 -2.31
N LEU A 23 6.19 -4.81 -1.73
CA LEU A 23 5.97 -5.05 -0.30
C LEU A 23 6.90 -4.19 0.57
N HIS A 24 8.18 -4.10 0.19
CA HIS A 24 9.15 -3.27 0.91
C HIS A 24 8.82 -1.77 0.83
N CYS A 25 8.37 -1.29 -0.33
CA CYS A 25 7.91 0.09 -0.50
C CYS A 25 6.63 0.37 0.29
N ALA A 26 5.65 -0.55 0.27
CA ALA A 26 4.42 -0.41 1.04
C ALA A 26 4.71 -0.27 2.53
N LYS A 27 5.60 -1.12 3.06
CA LYS A 27 6.08 -1.02 4.44
C LYS A 27 6.62 0.38 4.76
N GLN A 28 7.59 0.87 3.98
CA GLN A 28 8.21 2.18 4.23
C GLN A 28 7.22 3.34 4.15
N LEU A 29 6.30 3.31 3.17
CA LEU A 29 5.27 4.33 3.02
C LEU A 29 4.36 4.38 4.25
N ILE A 30 3.89 3.21 4.72
CA ILE A 30 3.02 3.12 5.90
C ILE A 30 3.77 3.58 7.15
N GLU A 31 5.02 3.13 7.37
CA GLU A 31 5.85 3.54 8.50
C GLU A 31 6.15 5.05 8.52
N THR A 32 6.15 5.69 7.34
CA THR A 32 6.31 7.15 7.19
C THR A 32 4.99 7.92 7.35
N GLY A 33 3.87 7.21 7.54
CA GLY A 33 2.56 7.79 7.81
C GLY A 33 1.69 8.04 6.57
N PHE A 34 2.05 7.49 5.40
CA PHE A 34 1.21 7.56 4.21
C PHE A 34 0.09 6.52 4.24
N LYS A 35 -1.05 6.86 3.62
CA LYS A 35 -2.05 5.87 3.23
C LYS A 35 -1.69 5.28 1.88
N VAL A 36 -1.74 3.96 1.74
CA VAL A 36 -1.31 3.27 0.52
C VAL A 36 -2.50 2.61 -0.15
N ARG A 37 -2.70 2.89 -1.44
CA ARG A 37 -3.54 2.08 -2.33
C ARG A 37 -2.63 1.16 -3.15
N GLY A 38 -2.60 -0.11 -2.81
CA GLY A 38 -1.85 -1.13 -3.55
C GLY A 38 -2.67 -1.70 -4.71
N THR A 39 -2.02 -1.98 -5.85
CA THR A 39 -2.66 -2.75 -6.93
C THR A 39 -2.17 -4.18 -7.00
N VAL A 40 -3.12 -5.10 -7.16
CA VAL A 40 -2.88 -6.54 -7.32
C VAL A 40 -3.64 -7.07 -8.53
N ARG A 41 -3.17 -8.17 -9.12
CA ARG A 41 -3.84 -8.81 -10.27
C ARG A 41 -4.89 -9.85 -9.88
N SER A 42 -4.94 -10.24 -8.61
CA SER A 42 -5.89 -11.24 -8.11
C SER A 42 -6.09 -11.11 -6.60
N HIS A 43 -7.21 -11.64 -6.11
CA HIS A 43 -7.48 -11.76 -4.68
C HIS A 43 -6.45 -12.65 -3.96
N GLU A 44 -5.91 -13.66 -4.64
CA GLU A 44 -4.82 -14.49 -4.10
C GLU A 44 -3.58 -13.63 -3.77
N LYS A 45 -3.22 -12.70 -4.66
CA LYS A 45 -2.12 -11.77 -4.42
C LYS A 45 -2.43 -10.76 -3.31
N GLN A 46 -3.68 -10.36 -3.16
CA GLN A 46 -4.10 -9.55 -2.02
C GLN A 46 -3.91 -10.32 -0.70
N MET A 47 -4.43 -11.54 -0.58
CA MET A 47 -4.25 -12.37 0.62
C MET A 47 -2.77 -12.60 0.95
N GLN A 48 -1.93 -12.79 -0.07
CA GLN A 48 -0.48 -12.90 0.11
C GLN A 48 0.10 -11.63 0.75
N VAL A 49 -0.30 -10.44 0.28
CA VAL A 49 0.18 -9.17 0.82
C VAL A 49 -0.30 -8.99 2.27
N GLU A 50 -1.59 -9.21 2.53
CA GLU A 50 -2.18 -9.11 3.87
C GLU A 50 -1.48 -10.02 4.87
N HIS A 51 -1.19 -11.27 4.49
CA HIS A 51 -0.44 -12.21 5.31
C HIS A 51 0.95 -11.68 5.67
N VAL A 52 1.72 -11.22 4.67
CA VAL A 52 3.07 -10.68 4.90
C VAL A 52 3.03 -9.45 5.81
N MET A 53 2.10 -8.52 5.58
CA MET A 53 1.97 -7.31 6.41
C MET A 53 1.66 -7.68 7.86
N THR A 54 0.75 -8.64 8.07
CA THR A 54 0.37 -9.12 9.41
C THR A 54 1.55 -9.81 10.11
N THR A 55 2.29 -10.68 9.41
CA THR A 55 3.46 -11.38 9.96
C THR A 55 4.57 -10.41 10.39
N HIS A 56 4.70 -9.28 9.71
CA HIS A 56 5.69 -8.24 10.04
C HIS A 56 5.14 -7.11 10.92
N ASN A 57 3.92 -7.26 11.45
CA ASN A 57 3.29 -6.32 12.37
C ASN A 57 3.14 -4.89 11.78
N ILE A 58 2.93 -4.81 10.47
CA ILE A 58 2.70 -3.58 9.71
C ILE A 58 1.20 -3.25 9.77
N ASP A 59 0.87 -1.98 10.01
CA ASP A 59 -0.51 -1.51 10.06
C ASP A 59 -1.21 -1.67 8.70
N ALA A 60 -2.00 -2.74 8.60
CA ALA A 60 -2.76 -3.06 7.40
C ALA A 60 -3.97 -2.14 7.19
N GLU A 61 -4.43 -1.39 8.21
CA GLU A 61 -5.53 -0.42 8.02
C GLU A 61 -5.13 0.76 7.13
N SER A 62 -3.83 1.03 7.07
CA SER A 62 -3.22 2.03 6.18
C SER A 62 -3.01 1.52 4.75
N LEU A 63 -3.37 0.26 4.43
CA LEU A 63 -3.26 -0.35 3.11
C LEU A 63 -4.63 -0.80 2.57
N GLU A 64 -5.04 -0.22 1.45
CA GLU A 64 -6.21 -0.66 0.69
C GLU A 64 -5.81 -1.24 -0.67
N PHE A 65 -6.65 -2.11 -1.23
CA PHE A 65 -6.34 -2.81 -2.47
C PHE A 65 -7.28 -2.41 -3.61
N THR A 66 -6.76 -2.48 -4.83
CA THR A 66 -7.56 -2.42 -6.06
C THR A 66 -7.06 -3.49 -7.02
N LEU A 67 -8.00 -4.27 -7.58
CA LEU A 67 -7.69 -5.19 -8.66
C LEU A 67 -7.41 -4.40 -9.93
N LEU A 68 -6.23 -4.58 -10.49
CA LEU A 68 -5.82 -3.90 -11.71
C LEU A 68 -4.84 -4.78 -12.49
N ASP A 69 -5.20 -5.05 -13.73
CA ASP A 69 -4.26 -5.53 -14.74
C ASP A 69 -3.77 -4.32 -15.56
N LEU A 70 -2.46 -4.17 -15.70
CA LEU A 70 -1.82 -3.08 -16.45
C LEU A 70 -1.40 -3.52 -17.86
N THR A 71 -1.69 -4.76 -18.25
CA THR A 71 -1.26 -5.36 -19.51
C THR A 71 -2.39 -5.52 -20.53
N THR A 72 -3.62 -5.14 -20.16
CA THR A 72 -4.84 -5.21 -20.96
C THR A 72 -5.29 -3.85 -21.44
#